data_AF-A0A7C6YSF9-F1
#
_entry.id   AF-A0A7C6YSF9-F1
#
_cell.length_a   1.000
_cell.length_b   1.000
_cell.length_c   1.000
_cell.angle_alpha   90.00
_cell.angle_beta   90.00
_cell.angle_gamma   90.00
#
_symmetry.space_group_name_H-M   'P 1'
#
loop_
_entity.id
_entity.type
_entity.pdbx_description
1 polymer ?
#
loop_
_entity_poly.entity_id
_entity_poly.type
_entity_poly.pdbx_seq_one_letter_code
_entity_poly.pdbx_strand_id
1 'polypeptide(L)'
;GMVRQWQTIFYESRYSETCTGSLPDFCLLAKAYSIPSIRLTDHDNLVSKLEEALQFNGPYFIEVAIDPDESVWPMVAPGAALCEMLHAEMAPTPSWER
;
A
#
# COMPACT_ATOMS: atom_id res chain seq x y z
N GLY A 1 2.68 0.24 -5.99
CA GLY A 1 1.36 0.88 -6.04
C GLY A 1 0.89 1.06 -7.48
N MET A 2 0.57 2.28 -7.90
CA MET A 2 -0.17 2.53 -9.15
C MET A 2 0.49 1.94 -10.41
N VAL A 3 1.77 2.26 -10.69
CA VAL A 3 2.46 1.71 -11.88
C VAL A 3 2.62 0.19 -11.79
N ARG A 4 2.77 -0.35 -10.58
CA ARG A 4 2.86 -1.80 -10.35
C ARG A 4 1.55 -2.50 -10.70
N GLN A 5 0.39 -1.93 -10.33
CA GLN A 5 -0.93 -2.45 -10.73
C GLN A 5 -1.05 -2.54 -12.27
N TRP A 6 -0.62 -1.50 -12.99
CA TRP A 6 -0.62 -1.52 -14.45
C TRP A 6 0.31 -2.58 -15.04
N GLN A 7 1.52 -2.72 -14.49
CA GLN A 7 2.48 -3.76 -14.88
C GLN A 7 1.93 -5.17 -14.60
N THR A 8 1.21 -5.33 -13.49
CA THR A 8 0.50 -6.57 -13.14
C THR A 8 -0.59 -6.91 -14.15
N ILE A 9 -1.48 -5.96 -14.47
CA ILE A 9 -2.68 -6.20 -15.31
C ILE A 9 -2.35 -6.28 -16.81
N PHE A 10 -1.52 -5.36 -17.32
CA PHE A 10 -1.33 -5.18 -18.77
C PHE A 10 0.03 -5.66 -19.29
N TYR A 11 0.96 -6.00 -18.41
CA TYR A 11 2.34 -6.37 -18.78
C TYR A 11 2.80 -7.67 -18.12
N GLU A 12 1.88 -8.61 -17.88
CA GLU A 12 2.19 -9.96 -17.38
C GLU A 12 3.02 -9.96 -16.08
N SER A 13 2.78 -9.00 -15.18
CA SER A 13 3.56 -8.83 -13.94
C SER A 13 5.06 -8.57 -14.17
N ARG A 14 5.45 -8.02 -15.32
CA ARG A 14 6.83 -7.59 -15.60
C ARG A 14 7.10 -6.25 -14.90
N TYR A 15 7.61 -6.35 -13.67
CA TYR A 15 7.94 -5.17 -12.87
C TYR A 15 9.23 -4.51 -13.35
N SER A 16 9.10 -3.30 -13.89
CA SER A 16 10.24 -2.48 -14.34
C SER A 16 10.37 -1.25 -13.46
N GLU A 17 11.42 -1.20 -12.64
CA GLU A 17 11.76 -0.06 -11.76
C GLU A 17 10.62 0.40 -10.82
N THR A 18 9.72 -0.52 -10.45
CA THR A 18 8.61 -0.26 -9.52
C THR A 18 8.77 -0.90 -8.15
N CYS A 19 9.76 -1.78 -8.01
CA CYS A 19 10.12 -2.41 -6.75
C CYS A 19 11.35 -1.69 -6.17
N THR A 20 11.12 -0.71 -5.30
CA THR A 20 12.19 -0.01 -4.57
C THR A 20 12.73 -0.94 -3.48
N GLY A 21 13.79 -1.68 -3.78
CA GLY A 21 14.36 -2.70 -2.89
C GLY A 21 14.95 -2.19 -1.56
N SER A 22 15.01 -0.87 -1.35
CA SER A 22 15.46 -0.26 -0.09
C SER A 22 14.62 0.97 0.24
N LEU A 23 13.68 0.82 1.16
CA LEU A 23 13.00 1.95 1.80
C LEU A 23 13.75 2.33 3.08
N PRO A 24 13.86 3.62 3.42
CA PRO A 24 14.41 4.03 4.70
C PRO A 24 13.50 3.61 5.85
N ASP A 25 14.04 3.57 7.05
CA ASP A 25 13.22 3.47 8.26
C ASP A 25 12.53 4.82 8.51
N PHE A 26 11.23 4.88 8.19
CA PHE A 26 10.45 6.10 8.30
C PHE A 26 10.20 6.53 9.76
N CYS A 27 10.13 5.57 10.70
CA CYS A 27 10.03 5.88 12.12
C CYS A 27 11.31 6.54 12.65
N LEU A 28 12.49 6.05 12.23
CA LEU A 28 13.76 6.71 12.54
C LEU A 28 13.84 8.11 11.91
N LEU A 29 13.35 8.28 10.69
CA LEU A 29 13.26 9.59 10.05
C LEU A 29 12.37 10.55 10.84
N ALA A 30 11.16 10.14 11.23
CA ALA A 30 10.25 10.94 12.04
C ALA A 30 10.89 11.35 13.38
N LYS A 31 11.59 10.41 14.03
CA LYS A 31 12.31 10.66 15.28
C LYS A 31 13.39 11.74 15.12
N ALA A 32 14.08 11.81 13.98
CA ALA A 32 15.06 12.86 13.71
C ALA A 32 14.45 14.28 13.70
N TYR A 33 13.16 14.39 13.38
CA TYR A 33 12.39 15.64 13.43
C TYR A 33 11.67 15.84 14.78
N SER A 34 11.97 15.04 15.79
CA SER A 34 11.27 15.05 17.09
C SER A 34 9.77 14.76 16.97
N ILE A 35 9.37 14.01 15.93
CA ILE A 35 7.98 13.59 15.71
C ILE A 35 7.83 12.17 16.28
N PRO A 36 6.92 11.93 17.23
CA PRO A 36 6.60 10.57 17.68
C PRO A 36 6.06 9.75 16.51
N SER A 37 6.39 8.47 16.48
CA SER A 37 5.99 7.59 15.39
C SER A 37 5.69 6.17 15.84
N ILE A 38 4.85 5.49 15.05
CA ILE A 38 4.51 4.09 15.25
C ILE A 38 4.51 3.35 13.92
N ARG A 39 5.00 2.11 13.94
CA ARG A 39 4.91 1.17 12.82
C ARG A 39 3.91 0.07 13.16
N LEU A 40 2.95 -0.14 12.26
CA LEU A 40 1.86 -1.12 12.38
C LEU A 40 2.04 -2.19 11.30
N THR A 41 2.23 -3.43 11.72
CA THR A 41 2.46 -4.59 10.84
C THR A 41 1.45 -5.71 11.03
N ASP A 42 0.65 -5.64 12.10
CA ASP A 42 -0.31 -6.65 12.51
C ASP A 42 -1.71 -6.05 12.64
N HIS A 43 -2.72 -6.85 12.32
CA HIS A 43 -4.12 -6.44 12.38
C HIS A 43 -4.64 -6.32 13.82
N ASP A 44 -4.17 -7.18 14.73
CA ASP A 44 -4.73 -7.31 16.08
C ASP A 44 -4.67 -6.01 16.89
N ASN A 45 -3.61 -5.23 16.71
CA ASN A 45 -3.40 -3.98 17.44
C ASN A 45 -3.62 -2.72 16.58
N LEU A 46 -4.08 -2.87 15.34
CA LEU A 46 -4.18 -1.78 14.38
C LEU A 46 -5.10 -0.66 14.90
N VAL A 47 -6.32 -1.03 15.30
CA VAL A 47 -7.35 -0.06 15.72
C VAL A 47 -6.94 0.68 16.98
N SER A 48 -6.51 -0.05 18.02
CA SER A 48 -6.16 0.55 19.30
C SER A 48 -4.96 1.51 19.19
N LYS A 49 -3.93 1.14 18.41
CA LYS A 49 -2.75 1.98 18.20
C LYS A 49 -3.04 3.21 17.33
N LEU A 50 -3.94 3.07 16.34
CA LEU A 50 -4.41 4.22 15.56
C LEU A 50 -5.20 5.20 16.43
N GLU A 51 -6.07 4.71 17.30
CA GLU A 51 -6.81 5.56 18.24
C GLU A 51 -5.87 6.33 19.17
N GLU A 52 -4.85 5.67 19.73
CA GLU A 52 -3.81 6.31 20.55
C GLU A 52 -3.10 7.42 19.77
N ALA A 53 -2.66 7.14 18.54
CA ALA A 53 -1.96 8.11 17.70
C ALA A 53 -2.86 9.30 17.31
N LEU A 54 -4.14 9.08 17.06
CA LEU A 54 -5.11 10.14 16.71
C LEU A 54 -5.50 11.02 17.91
N GLN A 55 -5.41 10.49 19.13
CA GLN A 55 -5.64 11.25 20.37
C GLN A 55 -4.42 12.10 20.76
N PHE A 56 -3.26 11.88 20.14
CA PHE A 56 -2.05 12.64 20.43
C PHE A 56 -2.21 14.12 20.05
N ASN A 57 -1.91 15.01 21.00
CA ASN A 57 -1.97 16.44 20.76
C ASN A 57 -0.66 16.94 20.13
N GLY A 58 -0.57 16.86 18.80
CA GLY A 58 0.58 17.32 18.04
C GLY A 58 0.82 16.49 16.77
N PRO A 59 1.97 16.68 16.09
CA PRO A 59 2.35 15.86 14.96
C PRO A 59 2.64 14.43 15.41
N TYR A 60 2.16 13.45 14.65
CA TYR A 60 2.43 12.03 14.86
C TYR A 60 2.60 11.36 13.49
N PHE A 61 3.59 10.50 13.35
CA PHE A 61 3.84 9.76 12.11
C PHE A 61 3.42 8.29 12.25
N ILE A 62 2.59 7.80 11.33
CA ILE A 62 2.05 6.44 11.37
C ILE A 62 2.49 5.73 10.09
N GLU A 63 3.26 4.66 10.25
CA GLU A 63 3.61 3.76 9.16
C GLU A 63 2.76 2.50 9.26
N VAL A 64 1.98 2.20 8.22
CA VAL A 64 1.17 0.98 8.15
C VAL A 64 1.72 0.10 7.03
N ALA A 65 2.17 -1.10 7.37
CA ALA A 65 2.54 -2.10 6.39
C ALA A 65 1.27 -2.68 5.76
N ILE A 66 1.22 -2.67 4.44
CA ILE A 66 0.16 -3.26 3.63
C ILE A 66 0.76 -4.24 2.64
N ASP A 67 -0.06 -5.15 2.12
CA ASP A 67 0.39 -6.06 1.06
C ASP A 67 0.74 -5.26 -0.21
N PRO A 68 1.96 -5.39 -0.76
CA PRO A 68 2.36 -4.67 -1.98
C PRO A 68 1.57 -5.10 -3.23
N ASP A 69 0.94 -6.28 -3.23
CA ASP A 69 0.12 -6.84 -4.30
C ASP A 69 -1.31 -6.28 -4.36
N GLU A 70 -1.71 -5.49 -3.36
CA GLU A 70 -3.01 -4.82 -3.36
C GLU A 70 -3.17 -3.83 -4.52
N SER A 71 -4.37 -3.84 -5.11
CA SER A 71 -4.73 -3.08 -6.31
C SER A 71 -6.05 -2.33 -6.11
N VAL A 72 -6.23 -1.24 -6.85
CA VAL A 72 -7.43 -0.40 -6.76
C VAL A 72 -8.51 -0.93 -7.68
N TRP A 73 -9.69 -1.22 -7.12
CA TRP A 73 -10.86 -1.74 -7.83
C TRP A 73 -12.14 -0.97 -7.46
N PRO A 74 -13.16 -0.91 -8.35
CA PRO A 74 -13.14 -1.35 -9.75
C PRO A 74 -12.26 -0.42 -10.62
N MET A 75 -11.83 -0.91 -11.78
CA MET A 75 -11.01 -0.13 -12.73
C MET A 75 -11.59 -0.19 -14.13
N VAL A 76 -11.79 0.96 -14.78
CA VAL A 76 -12.07 1.03 -16.22
C VAL A 76 -10.74 1.09 -16.95
N ALA A 77 -10.46 0.09 -17.80
CA ALA A 77 -9.24 0.06 -18.58
C ALA A 77 -9.21 1.18 -19.64
N PRO A 78 -8.03 1.64 -20.08
CA PRO A 78 -7.93 2.64 -21.13
C PRO A 78 -8.64 2.19 -22.40
N GLY A 79 -9.55 3.04 -22.90
CA GLY A 79 -10.33 2.74 -24.10
C GLY A 79 -11.57 1.87 -23.88
N ALA A 80 -11.82 1.38 -22.65
CA ALA A 80 -13.04 0.65 -22.31
C ALA A 80 -14.20 1.59 -21.94
N ALA A 81 -15.43 1.12 -22.10
CA ALA A 81 -16.63 1.81 -21.64
C ALA A 81 -16.81 1.68 -20.12
N LEU A 82 -17.59 2.57 -19.51
CA LEU A 82 -17.88 2.53 -18.07
C LEU A 82 -18.59 1.23 -17.63
N CYS A 83 -19.31 0.56 -18.53
CA CYS A 83 -19.94 -0.73 -18.24
C CYS A 83 -18.97 -1.93 -18.32
N GLU A 84 -17.73 -1.72 -18.77
CA GLU A 84 -16.70 -2.76 -18.97
C GLU A 84 -15.64 -2.71 -17.85
N MET A 85 -16.08 -2.47 -16.61
CA MET A 85 -15.19 -2.40 -15.45
C MET A 85 -14.54 -3.75 -15.15
N LEU A 86 -13.26 -3.70 -14.80
CA LEU A 86 -12.53 -4.80 -14.20
C LEU A 86 -12.80 -4.83 -12.69
N HIS A 87 -12.99 -6.03 -12.15
CA HIS A 87 -13.28 -6.29 -10.75
C HIS A 87 -12.16 -7.11 -10.08
N ALA A 88 -12.09 -7.08 -8.75
CA ALA A 88 -11.04 -7.74 -7.96
C ALA A 88 -10.95 -9.26 -8.18
N GLU A 89 -12.04 -9.91 -8.59
CA GLU A 89 -12.08 -11.33 -8.94
C GLU A 89 -11.18 -11.68 -10.14
N MET A 90 -10.83 -10.69 -10.96
CA MET A 90 -9.92 -10.81 -12.09
C MET A 90 -8.46 -10.50 -11.72
N ALA A 91 -8.17 -10.21 -10.45
CA ALA A 91 -6.82 -9.92 -9.99
C ALA A 91 -5.96 -11.19 -10.10
N PRO A 92 -4.72 -11.08 -10.63
CA PRO A 92 -3.80 -12.21 -10.64
C PRO A 92 -3.38 -12.60 -9.22
N THR A 93 -3.05 -13.88 -9.04
CA THR A 93 -2.63 -14.45 -7.75
C THR A 93 -1.47 -13.65 -7.15
N PRO A 94 -1.54 -13.32 -5.84
CA PRO A 94 -0.47 -12.63 -5.13
C PRO A 94 0.88 -13.30 -5.32
N SER A 95 1.94 -12.50 -5.29
CA SER A 95 3.31 -12.97 -5.53
C SER A 95 3.84 -13.89 -4.44
N TRP A 96 3.24 -13.87 -3.24
CA TRP A 96 3.61 -14.75 -2.12
C TRP A 96 2.91 -16.12 -2.13
N GLU A 97 1.88 -16.31 -2.97
CA GLU A 97 1.23 -17.62 -3.19
C GLU A 97 1.86 -18.42 -4.35
N ARG A 98 2.76 -17.79 -5.12
CA ARG A 98 3.48 -18.40 -6.25
C ARG A 98 4.86 -18.91 -5.86
#